data_AF-A0A2M7KSD8-F1
#
_entry.id   AF-A0A2M7KSD8-F1
#
_cell.length_a   1.000
_cell.length_b   1.000
_cell.length_c   1.000
_cell.angle_alpha   90.00
_cell.angle_beta   90.00
_cell.angle_gamma   90.00
#
_symmetry.space_group_name_H-M   'P 1'
#
loop_
_entity.id
_entity.type
_entity.pdbx_description
1 polymer ?
#
loop_
_entity_poly.entity_id
_entity_poly.type
_entity_poly.pdbx_seq_one_letter_code
_entity_poly.pdbx_strand_id
1 'polypeptide(L)'
;MVPENAPRYHSLSIGFHREDALRALALAPECTSRTELRDRIVKGLRQRSRATRQGVANKLIQRYLATPEGRLDLSPFVELVSAIRDRSSRTQLLFYRLTQIDEIVGALAREVLYPYFIEQEVPAGFRRDEFQVLNGQRLLDEDPFLLTPFVVEFAKRNWRGPSPASLRRALGIVADAELVCRRRVRSLRRHPHALSPAKNDLTTTTFVYALYDEFGGRTETLSADTLVGSQFARTLLTPPDIILNMVDRARHYGFVRRKRRSGELALTYGSLQAAVADLKETAV
;
A
#
# COMPACT_ATOMS: atom_id res chain seq x y z
N MET A 1 -10.02 -26.02 -7.15
CA MET A 1 -8.94 -26.68 -6.41
C MET A 1 -7.81 -25.66 -6.32
N VAL A 2 -7.32 -25.32 -5.13
CA VAL A 2 -6.28 -24.29 -4.98
C VAL A 2 -4.92 -24.91 -5.35
N PRO A 3 -4.11 -24.30 -6.23
CA PRO A 3 -2.81 -24.84 -6.62
C PRO A 3 -1.95 -25.21 -5.41
N GLU A 4 -1.15 -26.26 -5.53
CA GLU A 4 -0.31 -26.73 -4.43
C GLU A 4 0.69 -25.68 -3.94
N ASN A 5 1.17 -24.87 -4.88
CA ASN A 5 2.14 -23.79 -4.68
C ASN A 5 1.49 -22.41 -4.48
N ALA A 6 0.17 -22.34 -4.24
CA ALA A 6 -0.49 -21.06 -4.00
C ALA A 6 0.02 -20.38 -2.72
N PRO A 7 0.23 -19.04 -2.73
CA PRO A 7 0.72 -18.31 -1.56
C PRO A 7 -0.26 -18.47 -0.38
N ARG A 8 0.31 -18.62 0.82
CA ARG A 8 -0.45 -18.79 2.05
C ARG A 8 -0.43 -17.50 2.85
N TYR A 9 -1.61 -16.95 3.11
CA TYR A 9 -1.73 -15.71 3.86
C TYR A 9 -2.37 -15.88 5.23
N HIS A 10 -1.87 -15.10 6.19
CA HIS A 10 -2.40 -15.05 7.55
C HIS A 10 -3.64 -14.15 7.67
N SER A 11 -4.54 -14.50 8.59
CA SER A 11 -5.78 -13.73 8.80
C SER A 11 -5.50 -12.32 9.31
N LEU A 12 -6.22 -11.33 8.78
CA LEU A 12 -6.18 -9.94 9.24
C LEU A 12 -7.13 -9.75 10.42
N SER A 13 -6.61 -9.24 11.54
CA SER A 13 -7.37 -9.05 12.79
C SER A 13 -7.89 -7.64 13.01
N ILE A 14 -7.28 -6.61 12.41
CA ILE A 14 -7.69 -5.20 12.55
C ILE A 14 -7.68 -4.44 11.20
N GLY A 15 -8.43 -3.34 11.12
CA GLY A 15 -8.50 -2.43 9.96
C GLY A 15 -7.27 -1.51 9.84
N PHE A 16 -7.37 -0.42 9.08
CA PHE A 16 -6.19 0.44 8.80
C PHE A 16 -5.73 1.26 10.01
N HIS A 17 -6.69 1.79 10.80
CA HIS A 17 -6.42 2.57 12.00
C HIS A 17 -5.48 3.77 11.76
N ARG A 18 -5.65 4.50 10.64
CA ARG A 18 -4.76 5.60 10.21
C ARG A 18 -4.41 6.59 11.33
N GLU A 19 -5.41 7.19 11.96
CA GLU A 19 -5.17 8.20 13.00
C GLU A 19 -4.50 7.63 14.26
N ASP A 20 -4.78 6.37 14.59
CA ASP A 20 -4.11 5.69 15.71
C ASP A 20 -2.66 5.35 15.35
N ALA A 21 -2.40 4.98 14.09
CA ALA A 21 -1.06 4.70 13.56
C ALA A 21 -0.19 5.96 13.56
N LEU A 22 -0.70 7.09 13.07
CA LEU A 22 0.03 8.37 13.08
C LEU A 22 0.36 8.81 14.51
N ARG A 23 -0.59 8.68 15.45
CA ARG A 23 -0.32 8.95 16.86
C ARG A 23 0.74 8.01 17.44
N ALA A 24 0.68 6.71 17.12
CA ALA A 24 1.68 5.76 17.57
C ALA A 24 3.09 6.09 17.05
N LEU A 25 3.20 6.48 15.77
CA LEU A 25 4.47 6.89 15.16
C LEU A 25 5.04 8.15 15.81
N ALA A 26 4.20 9.15 16.08
CA ALA A 26 4.64 10.37 16.76
C ALA A 26 5.14 10.12 18.19
N LEU A 27 4.58 9.13 18.90
CA LEU A 27 5.00 8.76 20.26
C LEU A 27 6.28 7.92 20.28
N ALA A 28 6.60 7.23 19.19
CA ALA A 28 7.66 6.22 19.18
C ALA A 28 9.06 6.77 19.55
N PRO A 29 9.50 7.94 19.05
CA PRO A 29 10.81 8.50 19.40
C PRO A 29 10.96 8.87 20.89
N GLU A 30 9.85 9.10 21.58
CA GLU A 30 9.84 9.45 23.01
C GLU A 30 9.85 8.23 23.94
N CYS A 31 9.73 7.01 23.39
CA CYS A 31 9.59 5.80 24.18
C CYS A 31 10.90 5.00 24.18
N THR A 32 11.31 4.53 25.37
CA THR A 32 12.52 3.73 25.55
C THR A 32 12.29 2.24 25.32
N SER A 33 11.03 1.80 25.34
CA SER A 33 10.68 0.39 25.19
C SER A 33 9.36 0.17 24.44
N ARG A 34 9.23 -1.03 23.85
CA ARG A 34 7.98 -1.49 23.22
C ARG A 34 6.80 -1.51 24.19
N THR A 35 7.05 -1.88 25.45
CA THR A 35 6.03 -1.95 26.50
C THR A 35 5.50 -0.56 26.83
N GLU A 36 6.41 0.42 27.02
CA GLU A 36 6.06 1.81 27.27
C GLU A 36 5.22 2.38 26.14
N LEU A 37 5.67 2.22 24.89
CA LEU A 37 4.95 2.70 23.72
C LEU A 37 3.55 2.07 23.62
N ARG A 38 3.44 0.75 23.80
CA ARG A 38 2.15 0.04 23.81
C ARG A 38 1.21 0.64 24.85
N ASP A 39 1.70 0.88 26.06
CA ASP A 39 0.86 1.38 27.15
C ASP A 39 0.41 2.82 26.91
N ARG A 40 1.26 3.66 26.29
CA ARG A 40 0.88 5.01 25.83
C ARG A 40 -0.19 4.96 24.73
N ILE A 41 -0.04 4.09 23.73
CA ILE A 41 -1.05 3.90 22.67
C ILE A 41 -2.38 3.45 23.29
N VAL A 42 -2.36 2.44 24.18
CA VAL A 42 -3.57 1.91 24.84
C VAL A 42 -4.33 2.99 25.59
N LYS A 43 -3.65 3.97 26.22
CA LYS A 43 -4.29 5.10 26.91
C LYS A 43 -5.00 6.06 25.93
N GLY A 44 -4.49 6.22 24.71
CA GLY A 44 -5.05 7.14 23.70
C GLY A 44 -6.14 6.53 22.79
N LEU A 45 -6.39 5.23 22.91
CA LEU A 45 -7.34 4.47 22.11
C LEU A 45 -8.78 4.56 22.65
N ARG A 46 -9.77 4.71 21.75
CA ARG A 46 -11.18 4.97 22.09
C ARG A 46 -12.02 3.73 22.37
N GLN A 47 -11.52 2.54 22.06
CA GLN A 47 -12.29 1.29 22.23
C GLN A 47 -12.57 1.04 23.72
N ARG A 48 -13.77 0.54 24.06
CA ARG A 48 -14.18 0.35 25.47
C ARG A 48 -13.38 -0.75 26.19
N SER A 49 -13.15 -1.88 25.51
CA SER A 49 -12.44 -3.02 26.08
C SER A 49 -10.92 -2.81 26.10
N ARG A 50 -10.29 -3.02 27.27
CA ARG A 50 -8.83 -3.01 27.43
C ARG A 50 -8.16 -4.05 26.54
N ALA A 51 -8.72 -5.25 26.44
CA ALA A 51 -8.18 -6.31 25.59
C ALA A 51 -8.19 -5.91 24.11
N THR A 52 -9.26 -5.27 23.63
CA THR A 52 -9.31 -4.73 22.26
C THR A 52 -8.28 -3.63 22.06
N ARG A 53 -8.14 -2.68 22.99
CA ARG A 53 -7.12 -1.62 22.90
C ARG A 53 -5.71 -2.21 22.82
N GLN A 54 -5.40 -3.20 23.66
CA GLN A 54 -4.11 -3.90 23.61
C GLN A 54 -3.89 -4.63 22.28
N GLY A 55 -4.92 -5.30 21.76
CA GLY A 55 -4.86 -5.96 20.45
C GLY A 55 -4.56 -4.99 19.31
N VAL A 56 -5.23 -3.83 19.29
CA VAL A 56 -4.97 -2.76 18.31
C VAL A 56 -3.55 -2.21 18.46
N ALA A 57 -3.14 -1.84 19.68
CA ALA A 57 -1.80 -1.30 19.92
C ALA A 57 -0.69 -2.26 19.48
N ASN A 58 -0.81 -3.55 19.83
CA ASN A 58 0.16 -4.57 19.42
C ASN A 58 0.27 -4.69 17.90
N LYS A 59 -0.85 -4.58 17.19
CA LYS A 59 -0.88 -4.65 15.73
C LYS A 59 -0.33 -3.39 15.06
N LEU A 60 -0.57 -2.20 15.62
CA LEU A 60 0.04 -0.97 15.15
C LEU A 60 1.56 -1.03 15.27
N ILE A 61 2.06 -1.46 16.43
CA ILE A 61 3.51 -1.63 16.63
C ILE A 61 4.05 -2.68 15.66
N GLN A 62 3.38 -3.83 15.51
CA GLN A 62 3.80 -4.87 14.57
C GLN A 62 3.92 -4.34 13.14
N ARG A 63 2.97 -3.53 12.67
CA ARG A 63 2.92 -3.05 11.27
C ARG A 63 3.93 -1.96 10.96
N TYR A 64 4.26 -1.11 11.92
CA TYR A 64 4.95 0.15 11.62
C TYR A 64 6.24 0.37 12.40
N LEU A 65 6.43 -0.35 13.50
CA LEU A 65 7.46 -0.03 14.49
C LEU A 65 8.21 -1.27 14.99
N ALA A 66 7.98 -2.45 14.42
CA ALA A 66 8.64 -3.69 14.84
C ALA A 66 9.78 -4.03 13.89
N THR A 67 10.96 -4.21 14.45
CA THR A 67 12.08 -4.92 13.80
C THR A 67 11.87 -6.44 13.91
N PRO A 68 12.53 -7.26 13.06
CA PRO A 68 12.55 -8.71 13.22
C PRO A 68 13.00 -9.16 14.62
N GLU A 69 13.89 -8.40 15.25
CA GLU A 69 14.43 -8.66 16.60
C GLU A 69 13.51 -8.16 17.73
N GLY A 70 12.33 -7.63 17.40
CA GLY A 70 11.32 -7.18 18.37
C GLY A 70 11.62 -5.84 19.04
N ARG A 71 12.69 -5.14 18.62
CA ARG A 71 13.01 -3.76 19.03
C ARG A 71 12.12 -2.75 18.30
N LEU A 72 12.01 -1.54 18.87
CA LEU A 72 11.35 -0.44 18.19
C LEU A 72 12.20 0.02 17.00
N ASP A 73 11.58 -0.05 15.82
CA ASP A 73 12.15 0.45 14.58
C ASP A 73 11.96 1.97 14.52
N LEU A 74 13.05 2.73 14.58
CA LEU A 74 13.08 4.18 14.32
C LEU A 74 13.63 4.44 12.91
N SER A 75 13.19 3.63 11.94
CA SER A 75 13.62 3.70 10.54
C SER A 75 13.34 5.05 9.90
N PRO A 76 13.98 5.35 8.74
CA PRO A 76 13.65 6.50 7.91
C PRO A 76 12.13 6.68 7.67
N PHE A 77 11.36 5.58 7.67
CA PHE A 77 9.90 5.61 7.61
C PHE A 77 9.28 6.45 8.74
N VAL A 78 9.63 6.14 9.99
CA VAL A 78 9.06 6.76 11.19
C VAL A 78 9.45 8.23 11.22
N GLU A 79 10.71 8.53 10.91
CA GLU A 79 11.21 9.91 10.83
C GLU A 79 10.44 10.73 9.79
N LEU A 80 10.26 10.18 8.58
CA LEU A 80 9.58 10.88 7.50
C LEU A 80 8.10 11.12 7.83
N VAL A 81 7.36 10.07 8.20
CA VAL A 81 5.91 10.17 8.45
C VAL A 81 5.60 11.12 9.61
N SER A 82 6.47 11.17 10.63
CA SER A 82 6.32 12.08 11.77
C SER A 82 6.57 13.54 11.39
N ALA A 83 7.50 13.80 10.46
CA ALA A 83 7.87 15.16 10.05
C ALA A 83 6.91 15.80 9.03
N ILE A 84 6.43 15.04 8.05
CA ILE A 84 5.57 15.57 6.99
C ILE A 84 4.20 15.97 7.52
N ARG A 85 3.56 17.04 7.02
CA ARG A 85 2.19 17.43 7.42
C ARG A 85 1.11 16.98 6.46
N ASP A 86 1.48 16.75 5.20
CA ASP A 86 0.55 16.37 4.15
C ASP A 86 -0.16 15.04 4.46
N ARG A 87 -1.50 15.10 4.51
CA ARG A 87 -2.35 13.96 4.85
C ARG A 87 -2.25 12.85 3.80
N SER A 88 -2.18 13.22 2.51
CA SER A 88 -2.15 12.26 1.41
C SER A 88 -0.87 11.45 1.47
N SER A 89 0.28 12.11 1.61
CA SER A 89 1.59 11.46 1.76
C SER A 89 1.64 10.55 2.98
N ARG A 90 1.16 11.02 4.14
CA ARG A 90 1.06 10.17 5.35
C ARG A 90 0.22 8.92 5.12
N THR A 91 -0.92 9.06 4.46
CA THR A 91 -1.84 7.96 4.18
C THR A 91 -1.20 6.94 3.23
N GLN A 92 -0.61 7.40 2.13
CA GLN A 92 0.03 6.55 1.13
C GLN A 92 1.26 5.83 1.69
N LEU A 93 2.10 6.52 2.48
CA LEU A 93 3.25 5.92 3.16
C LEU A 93 2.84 4.84 4.17
N LEU A 94 1.84 5.12 5.01
CA LEU A 94 1.28 4.12 5.93
C LEU A 94 0.76 2.90 5.17
N PHE A 95 0.03 3.11 4.08
CA PHE A 95 -0.49 2.02 3.27
C PHE A 95 0.65 1.20 2.64
N TYR A 96 1.62 1.86 2.00
CA TYR A 96 2.78 1.22 1.39
C TYR A 96 3.51 0.33 2.40
N ARG A 97 3.88 0.88 3.57
CA ARG A 97 4.54 0.12 4.64
C ARG A 97 3.67 -1.04 5.13
N LEU A 98 2.37 -0.82 5.31
CA LEU A 98 1.45 -1.88 5.72
C LEU A 98 1.45 -3.05 4.73
N THR A 99 1.48 -2.79 3.43
CA THR A 99 1.45 -3.86 2.41
C THR A 99 2.69 -4.77 2.41
N GLN A 100 3.80 -4.29 2.98
CA GLN A 100 5.02 -5.07 3.17
C GLN A 100 4.89 -6.06 4.34
N ILE A 101 4.02 -5.75 5.32
CA ILE A 101 3.83 -6.55 6.54
C ILE A 101 2.57 -7.41 6.46
N ASP A 102 1.47 -6.84 5.96
CA ASP A 102 0.19 -7.51 5.76
C ASP A 102 0.07 -7.95 4.29
N GLU A 103 0.62 -9.12 4.00
CA GLU A 103 0.75 -9.66 2.65
C GLU A 103 -0.58 -9.73 1.86
N ILE A 104 -1.73 -10.01 2.51
CA ILE A 104 -3.03 -10.02 1.83
C ILE A 104 -3.34 -8.66 1.21
N VAL A 105 -3.01 -7.57 1.91
CA VAL A 105 -3.31 -6.22 1.43
C VAL A 105 -2.44 -5.89 0.22
N GLY A 106 -1.15 -6.24 0.29
CA GLY A 106 -0.24 -6.09 -0.84
C GLY A 106 -0.63 -6.96 -2.05
N ALA A 107 -0.94 -8.24 -1.82
CA ALA A 107 -1.37 -9.17 -2.87
C ALA A 107 -2.67 -8.70 -3.53
N LEU A 108 -3.63 -8.20 -2.74
CA LEU A 108 -4.85 -7.61 -3.28
C LEU A 108 -4.57 -6.43 -4.22
N ALA A 109 -3.71 -5.50 -3.81
CA ALA A 109 -3.33 -4.38 -4.65
C ALA A 109 -2.65 -4.86 -5.95
N ARG A 110 -1.65 -5.72 -5.84
CA ARG A 110 -0.78 -6.10 -6.96
C ARG A 110 -1.34 -7.15 -7.91
N GLU A 111 -2.13 -8.10 -7.41
CA GLU A 111 -2.59 -9.26 -8.19
C GLU A 111 -4.04 -9.14 -8.66
N VAL A 112 -4.82 -8.23 -8.06
CA VAL A 112 -6.25 -8.07 -8.38
C VAL A 112 -6.55 -6.66 -8.86
N LEU A 113 -6.20 -5.66 -8.06
CA LEU A 113 -6.62 -4.27 -8.33
C LEU A 113 -5.77 -3.63 -9.43
N TYR A 114 -4.45 -3.82 -9.40
CA TYR A 114 -3.55 -3.25 -10.41
C TYR A 114 -3.80 -3.81 -11.81
N PRO A 115 -3.84 -5.14 -12.04
CA PRO A 115 -4.08 -5.67 -13.37
C PRO A 115 -5.40 -5.17 -13.95
N TYR A 116 -6.45 -5.13 -13.12
CA TYR A 116 -7.76 -4.73 -13.61
C TYR A 116 -7.93 -3.22 -13.80
N PHE A 117 -7.54 -2.39 -12.83
CA PHE A 117 -7.80 -0.95 -12.91
C PHE A 117 -6.74 -0.17 -13.68
N ILE A 118 -5.52 -0.70 -13.78
CA ILE A 118 -4.38 0.01 -14.38
C ILE A 118 -3.99 -0.63 -15.71
N GLU A 119 -3.74 -1.95 -15.72
CA GLU A 119 -3.37 -2.67 -16.96
C GLU A 119 -4.61 -2.98 -17.83
N GLN A 120 -5.83 -2.83 -17.28
CA GLN A 120 -7.10 -3.20 -17.93
C GLN A 120 -7.16 -4.68 -18.36
N GLU A 121 -6.47 -5.53 -17.61
CA GLU A 121 -6.39 -6.96 -17.83
C GLU A 121 -7.26 -7.75 -16.85
N VAL A 122 -7.64 -8.96 -17.26
CA VAL A 122 -8.31 -9.91 -16.37
C VAL A 122 -7.27 -10.41 -15.35
N PRO A 123 -7.55 -10.35 -14.03
CA PRO A 123 -6.65 -10.91 -13.03
C PRO A 123 -6.29 -12.37 -13.31
N ALA A 124 -5.03 -12.73 -13.08
CA ALA A 124 -4.47 -14.03 -13.44
C ALA A 124 -5.29 -15.22 -12.88
N GLY A 125 -5.33 -16.31 -13.64
CA GLY A 125 -6.07 -17.53 -13.27
C GLY A 125 -7.57 -17.50 -13.59
N PHE A 126 -8.04 -16.46 -14.30
CA PHE A 126 -9.40 -16.39 -14.83
C PHE A 126 -9.38 -16.19 -16.34
N ARG A 127 -10.29 -16.86 -17.04
CA ARG A 127 -10.61 -16.51 -18.43
C ARG A 127 -11.55 -15.30 -18.47
N ARG A 128 -11.57 -14.61 -19.61
CA ARG A 128 -12.38 -13.39 -19.79
C ARG A 128 -13.88 -13.63 -19.60
N ASP A 129 -14.39 -14.75 -20.09
CA ASP A 129 -15.78 -15.18 -19.92
C ASP A 129 -16.13 -15.49 -18.45
N GLU A 130 -15.26 -16.20 -17.74
CA GLU A 130 -15.44 -16.46 -16.30
C GLU A 130 -15.48 -15.16 -15.50
N PHE A 131 -14.54 -14.25 -15.78
CA PHE A 131 -14.50 -12.94 -15.17
C PHE A 131 -15.79 -12.16 -15.42
N GLN A 132 -16.27 -12.16 -16.67
CA GLN A 132 -17.52 -11.49 -17.03
C GLN A 132 -18.72 -12.06 -16.27
N VAL A 133 -18.82 -13.39 -16.11
CA VAL A 133 -19.91 -14.00 -15.34
C VAL A 133 -19.87 -13.57 -13.87
N LEU A 134 -18.68 -13.54 -13.26
CA LEU A 134 -18.52 -13.22 -11.84
C LEU A 134 -18.58 -11.71 -11.53
N ASN A 135 -18.14 -10.87 -12.47
CA ASN A 135 -18.06 -9.41 -12.30
C ASN A 135 -19.22 -8.64 -12.98
N GLY A 136 -20.17 -9.34 -13.63
CA GLY A 136 -21.36 -8.72 -14.23
C GLY A 136 -21.17 -8.14 -15.63
N GLN A 137 -20.33 -8.78 -16.46
CA GLN A 137 -20.13 -8.59 -17.91
C GLN A 137 -19.48 -7.28 -18.40
N ARG A 138 -18.58 -6.64 -17.65
CA ARG A 138 -18.08 -5.28 -18.00
C ARG A 138 -16.56 -5.11 -17.84
N LEU A 139 -15.79 -5.71 -18.75
CA LEU A 139 -14.31 -5.57 -18.73
C LEU A 139 -13.82 -4.22 -19.31
N LEU A 140 -14.67 -3.41 -19.96
CA LEU A 140 -14.24 -2.23 -20.73
C LEU A 140 -15.26 -1.07 -20.64
N ASP A 141 -15.99 -0.97 -19.54
CA ASP A 141 -16.85 0.20 -19.32
C ASP A 141 -15.99 1.42 -19.00
N GLU A 142 -16.44 2.61 -19.40
CA GLU A 142 -15.80 3.90 -19.09
C GLU A 142 -15.57 4.13 -17.59
N ASP A 143 -16.29 3.39 -16.75
CA ASP A 143 -16.24 3.48 -15.30
C ASP A 143 -16.01 2.09 -14.67
N PRO A 144 -14.75 1.59 -14.67
CA PRO A 144 -14.44 0.23 -14.27
C PRO A 144 -14.79 -0.01 -12.80
N PHE A 145 -15.31 -1.20 -12.51
CA PHE A 145 -15.56 -1.63 -11.15
C PHE A 145 -15.31 -3.12 -10.94
N LEU A 146 -14.97 -3.49 -9.70
CA LEU A 146 -14.84 -4.88 -9.24
C LEU A 146 -15.87 -5.20 -8.17
N LEU A 147 -16.63 -6.27 -8.38
CA LEU A 147 -17.56 -6.80 -7.41
C LEU A 147 -16.82 -7.56 -6.31
N THR A 148 -17.20 -7.34 -5.05
CA THR A 148 -16.63 -8.07 -3.90
C THR A 148 -16.72 -9.60 -4.06
N PRO A 149 -17.82 -10.20 -4.58
CA PRO A 149 -17.87 -11.62 -4.89
C PRO A 149 -16.73 -12.12 -5.80
N PHE A 150 -16.34 -11.36 -6.82
CA PHE A 150 -15.23 -11.72 -7.68
C PHE A 150 -13.92 -11.78 -6.88
N VAL A 151 -13.62 -10.77 -6.07
CA VAL A 151 -12.41 -10.74 -5.23
C VAL A 151 -12.36 -11.94 -4.28
N VAL A 152 -13.50 -12.32 -3.71
CA VAL A 152 -13.59 -13.51 -2.83
C VAL A 152 -13.33 -14.79 -3.61
N GLU A 153 -13.87 -14.91 -4.82
CA GLU A 153 -13.65 -16.08 -5.67
C GLU A 153 -12.21 -16.17 -6.17
N PHE A 154 -11.61 -15.04 -6.55
CA PHE A 154 -10.19 -14.94 -6.89
C PHE A 154 -9.32 -15.44 -5.75
N ALA A 155 -9.53 -14.91 -4.54
CA ALA A 155 -8.77 -15.33 -3.36
C ALA A 155 -8.95 -16.82 -3.06
N LYS A 156 -10.15 -17.39 -3.23
CA LYS A 156 -10.36 -18.83 -3.06
C LYS A 156 -9.60 -19.68 -4.07
N ARG A 157 -9.44 -19.22 -5.31
CA ARG A 157 -8.76 -19.98 -6.37
C ARG A 157 -7.24 -19.86 -6.28
N ASN A 158 -6.76 -18.65 -6.00
CA ASN A 158 -5.34 -18.32 -6.12
C ASN A 158 -4.60 -18.28 -4.78
N TRP A 159 -5.31 -18.16 -3.65
CA TRP A 159 -4.69 -17.94 -2.34
C TRP A 159 -5.11 -18.99 -1.30
N ARG A 160 -4.19 -19.35 -0.41
CA ARG A 160 -4.46 -20.25 0.72
C ARG A 160 -4.62 -19.45 2.01
N GLY A 161 -5.71 -19.67 2.73
CA GLY A 161 -5.89 -19.17 4.10
C GLY A 161 -6.65 -17.86 4.36
N PRO A 162 -6.90 -16.93 3.41
CA PRO A 162 -7.64 -15.72 3.76
C PRO A 162 -9.13 -16.03 3.94
N SER A 163 -9.63 -15.83 5.16
CA SER A 163 -11.08 -15.93 5.42
C SER A 163 -11.84 -14.77 4.75
N PRO A 164 -13.13 -14.93 4.41
CA PRO A 164 -13.94 -13.84 3.87
C PRO A 164 -13.97 -12.58 4.76
N ALA A 165 -13.84 -12.76 6.07
CA ALA A 165 -13.69 -11.64 7.01
C ALA A 165 -12.36 -10.90 6.82
N SER A 166 -11.25 -11.62 6.62
CA SER A 166 -9.93 -11.03 6.36
C SER A 166 -9.92 -10.26 5.04
N LEU A 167 -10.52 -10.83 3.99
CA LEU A 167 -10.63 -10.14 2.68
C LEU A 167 -11.45 -8.86 2.80
N ARG A 168 -12.60 -8.89 3.48
CA ARG A 168 -13.39 -7.66 3.72
C ARG A 168 -12.63 -6.59 4.49
N ARG A 169 -11.76 -6.99 5.41
CA ARG A 169 -10.85 -6.06 6.13
C ARG A 169 -9.76 -5.53 5.20
N ALA A 170 -9.12 -6.37 4.39
CA ALA A 170 -8.14 -5.94 3.40
C ALA A 170 -8.73 -4.92 2.42
N LEU A 171 -9.91 -5.22 1.84
CA LEU A 171 -10.67 -4.29 1.00
C LEU A 171 -11.10 -3.03 1.76
N GLY A 172 -11.19 -3.09 3.09
CA GLY A 172 -11.42 -1.93 3.95
C GLY A 172 -10.19 -1.05 4.03
N ILE A 173 -9.04 -1.66 4.27
CA ILE A 173 -7.75 -0.97 4.34
C ILE A 173 -7.44 -0.27 3.02
N VAL A 174 -7.61 -0.93 1.87
CA VAL A 174 -7.37 -0.29 0.56
C VAL A 174 -8.32 0.89 0.31
N ALA A 175 -9.58 0.79 0.76
CA ALA A 175 -10.54 1.90 0.64
C ALA A 175 -10.24 3.04 1.63
N ASP A 176 -9.84 2.73 2.87
CA ASP A 176 -9.46 3.71 3.89
C ASP A 176 -8.12 4.40 3.55
N ALA A 177 -7.27 3.73 2.77
CA ALA A 177 -6.08 4.31 2.14
C ALA A 177 -6.41 5.13 0.88
N GLU A 178 -7.70 5.24 0.55
CA GLU A 178 -8.23 6.06 -0.53
C GLU A 178 -7.65 5.68 -1.91
N LEU A 179 -7.30 4.40 -2.12
CA LEU A 179 -6.90 3.88 -3.43
C LEU A 179 -8.09 3.40 -4.27
N VAL A 180 -9.16 3.00 -3.60
CA VAL A 180 -10.42 2.61 -4.23
C VAL A 180 -11.60 3.18 -3.47
N CYS A 181 -12.69 3.48 -4.18
CA CYS A 181 -13.95 3.88 -3.60
C CYS A 181 -14.92 2.69 -3.57
N ARG A 182 -15.66 2.56 -2.47
CA ARG A 182 -16.79 1.62 -2.39
C ARG A 182 -18.04 2.31 -2.90
N ARG A 183 -18.67 1.76 -3.92
CA ARG A 183 -19.92 2.27 -4.47
C ARG A 183 -20.96 1.19 -4.66
N ARG A 184 -22.22 1.59 -4.78
CA ARG A 184 -23.33 0.69 -5.06
C ARG A 184 -23.67 0.75 -6.54
N VAL A 185 -23.61 -0.37 -7.24
CA VAL A 185 -23.83 -0.43 -8.69
C VAL A 185 -25.31 -0.59 -8.96
N ARG A 186 -26.01 0.51 -9.23
CA ARG A 186 -27.47 0.51 -9.41
C ARG A 186 -27.94 -0.19 -10.69
N SER A 187 -27.07 -0.27 -11.70
CA SER A 187 -27.37 -0.91 -12.98
C SER A 187 -27.45 -2.45 -12.90
N LEU A 188 -26.96 -3.08 -11.83
CA LEU A 188 -27.00 -4.53 -11.65
C LEU A 188 -28.11 -4.95 -10.69
N ARG A 189 -28.63 -6.17 -10.89
CA ARG A 189 -29.67 -6.77 -10.03
C ARG A 189 -29.20 -6.84 -8.58
N ARG A 190 -30.09 -6.49 -7.64
CA ARG A 190 -29.82 -6.39 -6.19
C ARG A 190 -28.84 -5.27 -5.79
N HIS A 191 -28.38 -4.47 -6.75
CA HIS A 191 -27.53 -3.31 -6.55
C HIS A 191 -26.31 -3.61 -5.66
N PRO A 192 -25.40 -4.49 -6.11
CA PRO A 192 -24.28 -4.95 -5.31
C PRO A 192 -23.29 -3.82 -5.01
N HIS A 193 -22.46 -4.03 -4.00
CA HIS A 193 -21.31 -3.17 -3.74
C HIS A 193 -20.15 -3.55 -4.65
N ALA A 194 -19.49 -2.53 -5.19
CA ALA A 194 -18.31 -2.65 -6.02
C ALA A 194 -17.21 -1.68 -5.55
N LEU A 195 -16.00 -1.98 -6.00
CA LEU A 195 -14.82 -1.14 -5.87
C LEU A 195 -14.60 -0.45 -7.20
N SER A 196 -14.25 0.83 -7.17
CA SER A 196 -13.79 1.59 -8.34
C SER A 196 -12.51 2.33 -7.97
N PRO A 197 -11.65 2.66 -8.95
CA PRO A 197 -10.43 3.41 -8.67
C PRO A 197 -10.79 4.76 -8.03
N ALA A 198 -10.04 5.16 -7.01
CA ALA A 198 -10.16 6.49 -6.44
C ALA A 198 -9.37 7.49 -7.29
N LYS A 199 -9.77 8.75 -7.26
CA LYS A 199 -9.04 9.86 -7.93
C LYS A 199 -7.97 10.42 -7.00
N ASN A 200 -7.03 9.58 -6.58
CA ASN A 200 -5.96 9.98 -5.68
C ASN A 200 -4.62 9.92 -6.39
N ASP A 201 -3.97 11.08 -6.49
CA ASP A 201 -2.65 11.19 -7.12
C ASP A 201 -1.55 10.72 -6.17
N LEU A 202 -0.56 10.02 -6.72
CA LEU A 202 0.65 9.67 -5.99
C LEU A 202 1.42 10.95 -5.63
N THR A 203 1.75 11.12 -4.35
CA THR A 203 2.54 12.30 -3.93
C THR A 203 4.02 12.10 -4.22
N THR A 204 4.73 13.19 -4.53
CA THR A 204 6.19 13.17 -4.75
C THR A 204 6.93 12.55 -3.57
N THR A 205 6.55 12.91 -2.34
CA THR A 205 7.15 12.36 -1.12
C THR A 205 7.00 10.84 -1.03
N THR A 206 5.80 10.32 -1.30
CA THR A 206 5.58 8.87 -1.26
C THR A 206 6.29 8.16 -2.39
N PHE A 207 6.28 8.75 -3.60
CA PHE A 207 7.02 8.23 -4.74
C PHE A 207 8.51 8.11 -4.45
N VAL A 208 9.16 9.20 -4.00
CA VAL A 208 10.60 9.20 -3.70
C VAL A 208 10.91 8.20 -2.59
N TYR A 209 10.13 8.17 -1.52
CA TYR A 209 10.33 7.20 -0.46
C TYR A 209 10.28 5.76 -0.98
N ALA A 210 9.22 5.39 -1.71
CA ALA A 210 9.04 4.03 -2.21
C ALA A 210 10.08 3.65 -3.27
N LEU A 211 10.50 4.61 -4.10
CA LEU A 211 11.59 4.45 -5.07
C LEU A 211 12.90 4.09 -4.36
N TYR A 212 13.26 4.81 -3.29
CA TYR A 212 14.48 4.55 -2.53
C TYR A 212 14.38 3.32 -1.63
N ASP A 213 13.19 2.97 -1.15
CA ASP A 213 12.99 1.74 -0.39
C ASP A 213 13.18 0.51 -1.29
N GLU A 214 12.69 0.54 -2.53
CA GLU A 214 12.81 -0.57 -3.48
C GLU A 214 14.19 -0.66 -4.15
N PHE A 215 14.82 0.49 -4.44
CA PHE A 215 16.05 0.55 -5.26
C PHE A 215 17.27 1.21 -4.58
N GLY A 216 17.11 1.87 -3.43
CA GLY A 216 18.13 2.74 -2.80
C GLY A 216 19.38 2.07 -2.23
N GLY A 217 19.55 0.77 -2.40
CA GLY A 217 20.78 0.03 -2.10
C GLY A 217 21.42 -0.64 -3.33
N ARG A 218 20.85 -0.42 -4.52
CA ARG A 218 21.31 -1.02 -5.78
C ARG A 218 22.12 0.02 -6.57
N THR A 219 23.27 -0.39 -7.08
CA THR A 219 24.11 0.45 -7.96
C THR A 219 23.65 0.46 -9.42
N GLU A 220 22.58 -0.27 -9.72
CA GLU A 220 22.05 -0.47 -11.06
C GLU A 220 21.35 0.77 -11.61
N THR A 221 21.39 0.89 -12.93
CA THR A 221 20.64 1.91 -13.66
C THR A 221 19.17 1.54 -13.73
N LEU A 222 18.31 2.55 -13.65
CA LEU A 222 16.87 2.39 -13.72
C LEU A 222 16.40 2.76 -15.12
N SER A 223 15.71 1.82 -15.77
CA SER A 223 14.98 2.09 -17.00
C SER A 223 13.55 2.56 -16.67
N ALA A 224 12.90 3.24 -17.63
CA ALA A 224 11.49 3.62 -17.50
C ALA A 224 10.60 2.38 -17.28
N ASP A 225 10.85 1.30 -18.02
CA ASP A 225 10.08 0.05 -17.94
C ASP A 225 10.22 -0.61 -16.56
N THR A 226 11.42 -0.59 -15.99
CA THR A 226 11.66 -1.09 -14.62
C THR A 226 10.84 -0.32 -13.59
N LEU A 227 10.72 1.00 -13.75
CA LEU A 227 9.97 1.84 -12.82
C LEU A 227 8.46 1.63 -12.95
N VAL A 228 7.95 1.53 -14.19
CA VAL A 228 6.54 1.24 -14.46
C VAL A 228 6.15 -0.15 -13.92
N GLY A 229 7.02 -1.15 -14.07
CA GLY A 229 6.82 -2.50 -13.56
C GLY A 229 7.14 -2.72 -12.06
N SER A 230 7.51 -1.67 -11.33
CA SER A 230 7.96 -1.78 -9.94
C SER A 230 6.87 -2.26 -8.97
N GLN A 231 7.30 -2.84 -7.84
CA GLN A 231 6.36 -3.33 -6.83
C GLN A 231 5.61 -2.18 -6.16
N PHE A 232 6.25 -1.03 -5.97
CA PHE A 232 5.57 0.14 -5.41
C PHE A 232 4.50 0.70 -6.35
N ALA A 233 4.76 0.78 -7.67
CA ALA A 233 3.77 1.25 -8.63
C ALA A 233 2.52 0.37 -8.61
N ARG A 234 2.73 -0.95 -8.57
CA ARG A 234 1.66 -1.95 -8.45
C ARG A 234 0.89 -1.84 -7.14
N THR A 235 1.60 -1.62 -6.04
CA THR A 235 1.01 -1.53 -4.70
C THR A 235 0.17 -0.26 -4.55
N LEU A 236 0.67 0.88 -5.05
CA LEU A 236 0.02 2.19 -4.93
C LEU A 236 -0.99 2.45 -6.06
N LEU A 237 -1.31 1.44 -6.87
CA LEU A 237 -2.22 1.51 -8.01
C LEU A 237 -1.91 2.69 -8.95
N THR A 238 -0.63 2.91 -9.23
CA THR A 238 -0.17 4.09 -9.97
C THR A 238 -0.05 3.78 -11.47
N PRO A 239 -0.76 4.52 -12.34
CA PRO A 239 -0.62 4.39 -13.79
C PRO A 239 0.79 4.69 -14.32
N PRO A 240 1.20 4.07 -15.44
CA PRO A 240 2.52 4.29 -16.03
C PRO A 240 2.86 5.76 -16.32
N ASP A 241 1.91 6.53 -16.85
CA ASP A 241 2.08 7.96 -17.16
C ASP A 241 2.32 8.79 -15.89
N ILE A 242 1.63 8.46 -14.79
CA ILE A 242 1.86 9.10 -13.50
C ILE A 242 3.25 8.75 -12.95
N ILE A 243 3.71 7.50 -13.11
CA ILE A 243 5.07 7.11 -12.72
C ILE A 243 6.12 7.94 -13.47
N LEU A 244 5.98 8.08 -14.78
CA LEU A 244 6.92 8.87 -15.58
C LEU A 244 6.90 10.36 -15.20
N ASN A 245 5.71 10.92 -14.95
CA ASN A 245 5.58 12.28 -14.44
C ASN A 245 6.24 12.46 -13.06
N MET A 246 6.11 11.46 -12.16
CA MET A 246 6.78 11.49 -10.85
C MET A 246 8.30 11.37 -10.97
N VAL A 247 8.81 10.61 -11.94
CA VAL A 247 10.26 10.58 -12.24
C VAL A 247 10.76 11.97 -12.61
N ASP A 248 10.07 12.69 -13.50
CA ASP A 248 10.49 14.03 -13.88
C ASP A 248 10.40 15.03 -12.72
N ARG A 249 9.39 14.92 -11.86
CA ARG A 249 9.34 15.69 -10.60
C ARG A 249 10.50 15.34 -9.68
N ALA A 250 10.77 14.07 -9.45
CA ALA A 250 11.88 13.62 -8.61
C ALA A 250 13.23 14.07 -9.18
N ARG A 251 13.38 14.15 -10.50
CA ARG A 251 14.55 14.74 -11.16
C ARG A 251 14.67 16.24 -10.92
N HIS A 252 13.55 16.97 -11.02
CA HIS A 252 13.51 18.40 -10.73
C HIS A 252 13.96 18.71 -9.30
N TYR A 253 13.51 17.90 -8.33
CA TYR A 253 13.92 17.99 -6.93
C TYR A 253 15.27 17.31 -6.62
N GLY A 254 16.01 16.84 -7.63
CA GLY A 254 17.36 16.30 -7.44
C GLY A 254 17.44 14.88 -6.87
N PHE A 255 16.34 14.17 -6.65
CA PHE A 255 16.34 12.79 -6.17
C PHE A 255 16.72 11.75 -7.22
N VAL A 256 16.55 12.09 -8.50
CA VAL A 256 16.90 11.24 -9.64
C VAL A 256 17.74 12.03 -10.63
N ARG A 257 18.75 11.39 -11.23
CA ARG A 257 19.59 11.99 -12.26
C ARG A 257 19.60 11.13 -13.51
N ARG A 258 19.81 11.77 -14.67
CA ARG A 258 19.98 11.09 -15.96
C ARG A 258 21.47 10.95 -16.28
N LYS A 259 21.93 9.74 -16.57
CA LYS A 259 23.31 9.49 -17.01
C LYS A 259 23.51 10.08 -18.41
N ARG A 260 24.51 10.95 -18.57
CA ARG A 260 24.78 11.70 -19.81
C ARG A 260 25.04 10.81 -21.03
N ARG A 261 25.63 9.63 -20.85
CA ARG A 261 26.06 8.74 -21.95
C ARG A 261 25.00 7.71 -22.35
N SER A 262 24.33 7.09 -21.38
CA SER A 262 23.32 6.03 -21.65
C SER A 262 21.89 6.55 -21.69
N GLY A 263 21.64 7.76 -21.17
CA GLY A 263 20.29 8.29 -21.02
C GLY A 263 19.48 7.61 -19.91
N GLU A 264 20.04 6.62 -19.21
CA GLU A 264 19.40 5.89 -18.12
C GLU A 264 19.26 6.75 -16.86
N LEU A 265 18.35 6.35 -15.98
CA LEU A 265 18.12 7.01 -14.71
C LEU A 265 18.99 6.38 -13.62
N ALA A 266 19.39 7.20 -12.65
CA ALA A 266 20.09 6.75 -11.46
C ALA A 266 19.58 7.56 -10.25
N LEU A 267 19.57 6.92 -9.09
CA LEU A 267 19.31 7.59 -7.83
C LEU A 267 20.47 8.54 -7.50
N THR A 268 20.14 9.71 -6.94
CA THR A 268 21.14 10.71 -6.54
C THR A 268 21.76 10.34 -5.19
N TYR A 269 20.95 9.93 -4.23
CA TYR A 269 21.42 9.50 -2.92
C TYR A 269 21.80 8.01 -2.95
N GLY A 270 22.79 7.63 -2.16
CA GLY A 270 23.23 6.23 -2.05
C GLY A 270 22.45 5.40 -1.02
N SER A 271 21.47 5.99 -0.34
CA SER A 271 20.66 5.30 0.67
C SER A 271 19.30 5.98 0.86
N LEU A 272 18.33 5.19 1.34
CA LEU A 272 17.01 5.71 1.75
C LEU A 272 17.12 6.74 2.89
N GLN A 273 18.03 6.53 3.84
CA GLN A 273 18.23 7.47 4.97
C GLN A 273 18.64 8.87 4.47
N ALA A 274 19.56 8.94 3.51
CA ALA A 274 20.01 10.22 2.95
C ALA A 274 18.88 10.91 2.16
N ALA A 275 18.12 10.16 1.36
CA ALA A 275 16.97 10.71 0.65
C ALA A 275 15.87 11.20 1.61
N VAL A 276 15.62 10.50 2.71
CA VAL A 276 14.64 10.91 3.73
C VAL A 276 15.07 12.19 4.46
N ALA A 277 16.36 12.35 4.76
CA ALA A 277 16.86 13.58 5.36
C ALA A 277 16.54 14.81 4.48
N ASP A 278 16.80 14.70 3.18
CA ASP A 278 16.52 15.76 2.20
C ASP A 278 15.01 15.99 1.96
N LEU A 279 14.22 14.91 1.88
CA LEU A 279 12.76 14.99 1.79
C LEU A 279 12.15 15.77 2.95
N LYS A 280 12.70 15.64 4.17
CA LYS A 280 12.21 16.37 5.35
C LYS A 280 12.47 17.87 5.24
N GLU A 281 13.59 18.27 4.66
CA GLU A 281 13.90 19.69 4.43
C GLU A 281 13.01 20.30 3.34
N THR A 282 12.66 19.51 2.32
CA THR A 282 11.84 19.96 1.18
C THR A 282 10.33 19.88 1.46
N ALA A 283 9.89 19.02 2.38
CA ALA A 283 8.47 18.80 2.71
C ALA A 283 7.93 19.64 3.90
N VAL A 284 8.81 20.41 4.56
CA VAL A 284 8.46 21.40 5.60
C VAL A 284 8.22 22.77 4.95
#